data_AF-A0A4W5N3R3-F1
#
_entry.id   AF-A0A4W5N3R3-F1
#
_cell.length_a   1.000
_cell.length_b   1.000
_cell.length_c   1.000
_cell.angle_alpha   90.00
_cell.angle_beta   90.00
_cell.angle_gamma   90.00
#
_symmetry.space_group_name_H-M   'P 1'
#
loop_
_entity.id
_entity.type
_entity.pdbx_description
1 polymer ?
#
loop_
_entity_poly.entity_id
_entity_poly.type
_entity_poly.pdbx_seq_one_letter_code
_entity_poly.pdbx_strand_id
1 'polypeptide(L)'
;MIDVPGTSLKLCYLSSRTSGYRSLLKVTMTPAMVSLGLLKVHLMVAVEGHLFQKWFHASPNLAYTYIWDKTDAYGQRVYGLSEAVVSVGYEYESCASLIQWEKRTVVLQGFELDPSNLGGWSLDKHHILNTRSSILHKGSGENVFVSEQPPVISSVMGNGRRRSISCPSCNGLADSNKLLAPVALATGIDGSLYVGDLNFVRRVYPSLNTTGILE
;
A
#
# COMPACT_ATOMS: atom_id res chain seq x y z
N MET A 1 29.83 7.22 -8.65
CA MET A 1 29.66 8.67 -8.43
C MET A 1 30.81 9.38 -9.10
N ILE A 2 30.60 10.59 -9.60
CA ILE A 2 31.61 11.41 -10.27
C ILE A 2 31.70 12.72 -9.48
N ASP A 3 32.90 13.09 -9.05
CA ASP A 3 33.11 14.37 -8.37
C ASP A 3 33.05 15.53 -9.39
N VAL A 4 32.44 16.65 -8.99
CA VAL A 4 32.36 17.85 -9.82
C VAL A 4 33.46 18.83 -9.36
N PRO A 5 34.52 19.08 -10.16
CA PRO A 5 35.61 19.97 -9.79
C PRO A 5 35.11 21.37 -9.39
N GLY A 6 35.70 21.94 -8.35
CA GLY A 6 35.33 23.27 -7.84
C GLY A 6 34.11 23.28 -6.91
N THR A 7 33.51 22.13 -6.62
CA THR A 7 32.39 21.99 -5.66
C THR A 7 32.59 20.79 -4.74
N SER A 8 31.81 20.72 -3.66
CA SER A 8 31.69 19.51 -2.83
C SER A 8 30.58 18.56 -3.31
N LEU A 9 29.96 18.84 -4.47
CA LEU A 9 28.87 18.06 -5.02
C LEU A 9 29.38 16.89 -5.85
N LYS A 10 28.59 15.82 -5.89
CA LYS A 10 28.87 14.64 -6.72
C LYS A 10 27.68 14.32 -7.61
N LEU A 11 27.97 13.88 -8.83
CA LEU A 11 26.99 13.27 -9.73
C LEU A 11 26.86 11.77 -9.40
N CYS A 12 25.63 11.35 -9.13
CA CYS A 12 25.28 9.99 -8.75
C CYS A 12 24.39 9.37 -9.81
N TYR A 13 24.68 8.11 -10.17
CA TYR A 13 23.85 7.30 -11.04
C TYR A 13 23.43 6.05 -10.26
N LEU A 14 22.15 5.69 -10.38
CA LEU A 14 21.58 4.49 -9.76
C LEU A 14 20.73 3.75 -10.79
N SER A 15 21.08 2.51 -11.11
CA SER A 15 20.40 1.74 -12.16
C SER A 15 18.92 1.46 -11.86
N SER A 16 18.53 1.39 -10.58
CA SER A 16 17.12 1.20 -10.18
C SER A 16 16.20 2.36 -10.59
N ARG A 17 16.77 3.55 -10.85
CA ARG A 17 16.05 4.76 -11.31
C ARG A 17 15.83 4.81 -12.82
N THR A 18 16.19 3.75 -13.54
CA THR A 18 16.02 3.66 -14.98
C THR A 18 14.77 2.86 -15.35
N SER A 19 14.22 3.10 -16.55
CA SER A 19 13.06 2.36 -17.08
C SER A 19 13.34 0.88 -17.38
N GLY A 20 14.61 0.51 -17.56
CA GLY A 20 15.02 -0.88 -17.76
C GLY A 20 14.93 -1.71 -16.48
N TYR A 21 14.91 -1.07 -15.30
CA TYR A 21 14.81 -1.77 -14.02
C TYR A 21 13.34 -2.12 -13.72
N ARG A 22 12.94 -3.34 -14.08
CA ARG A 22 11.58 -3.87 -13.93
C ARG A 22 11.31 -4.38 -12.51
N SER A 23 10.03 -4.48 -12.16
CA SER A 23 9.59 -5.07 -10.89
C SER A 23 9.22 -6.53 -11.10
N LEU A 24 9.79 -7.42 -10.28
CA LEU A 24 9.64 -8.86 -10.43
C LEU A 24 8.79 -9.42 -9.30
N LEU A 25 7.87 -10.30 -9.65
CA LEU A 25 7.02 -11.00 -8.70
C LEU A 25 7.05 -12.51 -8.99
N LYS A 26 7.77 -13.26 -8.15
CA LYS A 26 7.81 -14.72 -8.23
C LYS A 26 6.65 -15.31 -7.44
N VAL A 27 5.69 -15.91 -8.13
CA VAL A 27 4.54 -16.60 -7.55
C VAL A 27 4.82 -18.11 -7.57
N THR A 28 4.99 -18.71 -6.39
CA THR A 28 5.06 -20.17 -6.27
C THR A 28 3.66 -20.69 -5.99
N MET A 29 3.11 -21.46 -6.90
CA MET A 29 1.69 -21.85 -6.92
C MET A 29 1.47 -23.29 -6.45
N THR A 30 2.45 -24.18 -6.61
CA THR A 30 2.35 -25.53 -6.03
C THR A 30 3.63 -25.90 -5.28
N PRO A 31 3.51 -26.67 -4.19
CA PRO A 31 4.67 -27.27 -3.52
C PRO A 31 5.18 -28.51 -4.29
N ALA A 32 6.18 -29.19 -3.74
CA ALA A 32 6.75 -30.40 -4.33
C ALA A 32 5.75 -31.58 -4.39
N MET A 33 4.86 -31.71 -3.40
CA MET A 33 3.80 -32.71 -3.39
C MET A 33 2.47 -32.05 -3.77
N VAL A 34 1.96 -32.36 -4.96
CA VAL A 34 0.69 -31.83 -5.47
C VAL A 34 -0.47 -32.70 -4.99
N SER A 35 -1.58 -32.07 -4.61
CA SER A 35 -2.81 -32.75 -4.21
C SER A 35 -3.35 -33.64 -5.33
N LEU A 36 -3.80 -34.84 -4.97
CA LEU A 36 -4.38 -35.79 -5.92
C LEU A 36 -5.60 -35.18 -6.63
N GLY A 37 -5.69 -35.35 -7.94
CA GLY A 37 -6.81 -34.85 -8.75
C GLY A 37 -6.75 -33.37 -9.10
N LEU A 38 -5.68 -32.63 -8.76
CA LEU A 38 -5.46 -31.28 -9.28
C LEU A 38 -5.15 -31.37 -10.79
N LEU A 39 -5.94 -30.67 -11.61
CA LEU A 39 -5.82 -30.71 -13.06
C LEU A 39 -5.14 -29.45 -13.60
N LYS A 40 -5.64 -28.28 -13.20
CA LYS A 40 -5.14 -26.97 -13.63
C LYS A 40 -4.92 -26.04 -12.46
N VAL A 41 -3.95 -25.14 -12.65
CA VAL A 41 -3.67 -24.04 -11.74
C VAL A 41 -3.80 -22.74 -12.53
N HIS A 42 -4.69 -21.86 -12.06
CA HIS A 42 -4.97 -20.55 -12.64
C HIS A 42 -4.21 -19.47 -11.87
N LEU A 43 -3.67 -18.50 -12.58
CA LEU A 43 -2.97 -17.35 -12.03
C LEU A 43 -3.60 -16.08 -12.58
N MET A 44 -3.94 -15.17 -11.67
CA MET A 44 -4.31 -13.80 -12.00
C MET A 44 -3.42 -12.83 -11.23
N VAL A 45 -2.87 -11.83 -11.91
CA VAL A 45 -2.13 -10.73 -11.28
C VAL A 45 -2.75 -9.42 -11.74
N ALA A 46 -3.24 -8.63 -10.81
CA ALA A 46 -3.79 -7.32 -11.06
C ALA A 46 -2.92 -6.23 -10.42
N VAL A 47 -2.46 -5.26 -11.20
CA VAL A 47 -1.61 -4.15 -10.73
C VAL A 47 -1.93 -2.90 -11.56
N GLU A 48 -2.28 -1.79 -10.90
CA GLU A 48 -2.48 -0.48 -11.55
C GLU A 48 -3.38 -0.54 -12.81
N GLY A 49 -4.46 -1.33 -12.72
CA GLY A 49 -5.43 -1.54 -13.80
C GLY A 49 -5.06 -2.63 -14.82
N HIS A 50 -3.81 -3.09 -14.87
CA HIS A 50 -3.46 -4.28 -15.65
C HIS A 50 -4.07 -5.53 -15.03
N LEU A 51 -4.55 -6.44 -15.87
CA LEU A 51 -5.00 -7.77 -15.48
C LEU A 51 -4.28 -8.82 -16.33
N PHE A 52 -3.33 -9.52 -15.71
CA PHE A 52 -2.65 -10.66 -16.30
C PHE A 52 -3.36 -11.94 -15.88
N GLN A 53 -3.68 -12.81 -16.83
CA GLN A 53 -4.31 -14.11 -16.58
C GLN A 53 -3.58 -15.20 -17.34
N LYS A 54 -3.30 -16.31 -16.67
CA LYS A 54 -2.68 -17.49 -17.27
C LYS A 54 -3.06 -18.74 -16.49
N TRP A 55 -3.15 -19.87 -17.16
CA TRP A 55 -3.32 -21.17 -16.51
C TRP A 55 -2.18 -22.12 -16.89
N PHE A 56 -2.00 -23.12 -16.04
CA PHE A 56 -0.94 -24.12 -16.14
C PHE A 56 -1.51 -25.51 -15.82
N HIS A 57 -0.92 -26.55 -16.39
CA HIS A 57 -1.18 -27.91 -15.94
C HIS A 57 -0.60 -28.13 -14.53
N ALA A 58 -1.26 -28.96 -13.73
CA ALA A 58 -0.77 -29.33 -12.42
C ALA A 58 0.62 -30.00 -12.52
N SER A 59 1.59 -29.45 -11.82
CA SER A 59 2.97 -29.94 -11.78
C SER A 59 3.59 -29.63 -10.40
N PRO A 60 4.48 -30.48 -9.88
CA PRO A 60 5.29 -30.17 -8.70
C PRO A 60 6.10 -28.88 -8.87
N ASN A 61 6.22 -28.09 -7.79
CA ASN A 61 7.06 -26.88 -7.73
C ASN A 61 6.73 -25.84 -8.82
N LEU A 62 5.46 -25.75 -9.23
CA LEU A 62 5.02 -24.83 -10.26
C LEU A 62 5.17 -23.40 -9.75
N ALA A 63 5.91 -22.59 -10.50
CA ALA A 63 6.10 -21.18 -10.21
C ALA A 63 6.10 -20.34 -11.50
N TYR A 64 5.69 -19.08 -11.38
CA TYR A 64 5.70 -18.12 -12.47
C TYR A 64 6.29 -16.80 -11.99
N THR A 65 7.13 -16.17 -12.81
CA THR A 65 7.66 -14.83 -12.52
C THR A 65 6.94 -13.82 -13.38
N TYR A 66 6.07 -13.04 -12.76
CA TYR A 66 5.45 -11.89 -13.37
C TYR A 66 6.42 -10.70 -13.39
N ILE A 67 6.46 -9.98 -14.51
CA ILE A 67 7.35 -8.84 -14.73
C ILE A 67 6.48 -7.63 -14.98
N TRP A 68 6.57 -6.63 -14.12
CA TRP A 68 5.87 -5.37 -14.26
C TRP A 68 6.82 -4.27 -14.77
N ASP A 69 6.36 -3.54 -15.77
CA ASP A 69 7.04 -2.43 -16.41
C ASP A 69 6.90 -1.09 -15.69
N LYS A 70 6.22 -1.09 -14.53
CA LYS A 70 5.97 0.08 -13.68
C LYS A 70 5.02 1.10 -14.32
N THR A 71 4.19 0.65 -15.26
CA THR A 71 3.13 1.48 -15.87
C THR A 71 1.74 1.03 -15.45
N ASP A 72 0.79 1.94 -15.58
CA ASP A 72 -0.63 1.64 -15.46
C ASP A 72 -1.21 1.10 -16.78
N ALA A 73 -2.48 0.70 -16.75
CA ALA A 73 -3.20 0.18 -17.91
C ALA A 73 -3.25 1.14 -19.13
N TYR A 74 -2.97 2.43 -18.93
CA TYR A 74 -2.93 3.47 -19.97
C TYR A 74 -1.52 3.75 -20.47
N GLY A 75 -0.52 3.02 -19.99
CA GLY A 75 0.89 3.20 -20.34
C GLY A 75 1.56 4.39 -19.65
N GLN A 76 0.94 4.98 -18.63
CA GLN A 76 1.53 6.06 -17.84
C GLN A 76 2.44 5.50 -16.74
N ARG A 77 3.48 6.24 -16.39
CA ARG A 77 4.42 5.82 -15.34
C ARG A 77 3.77 5.90 -13.97
N VAL A 78 3.89 4.83 -13.20
CA VAL A 78 3.44 4.76 -11.82
C VAL A 78 4.65 4.94 -10.90
N TYR A 79 4.57 5.93 -10.00
CA TYR A 79 5.69 6.31 -9.13
C TYR A 79 5.47 5.82 -7.69
N GLY A 80 6.53 5.33 -7.05
CA GLY A 80 6.52 4.96 -5.64
C GLY A 80 6.29 3.48 -5.39
N LEU A 81 5.22 3.14 -4.66
CA LEU A 81 4.82 1.77 -4.32
C LEU A 81 3.41 1.52 -4.86
N SER A 82 3.17 0.30 -5.36
CA SER A 82 1.89 -0.14 -5.88
C SER A 82 1.49 -1.48 -5.28
N GLU A 83 0.22 -1.62 -4.94
CA GLU A 83 -0.35 -2.88 -4.47
C GLU A 83 -0.74 -3.76 -5.67
N ALA A 84 -0.22 -4.98 -5.71
CA ALA A 84 -0.63 -5.99 -6.67
C ALA A 84 -1.47 -7.06 -5.99
N VAL A 85 -2.60 -7.39 -6.60
CA VAL A 85 -3.48 -8.47 -6.18
C VAL A 85 -3.16 -9.72 -6.98
N VAL A 86 -2.74 -10.78 -6.30
CA VAL A 86 -2.44 -12.08 -6.88
C VAL A 86 -3.52 -13.07 -6.48
N SER A 87 -4.17 -13.68 -7.45
CA SER A 87 -5.13 -14.76 -7.21
C SER A 87 -4.62 -16.06 -7.83
N VAL A 88 -4.53 -17.11 -7.02
CA VAL A 88 -4.18 -18.46 -7.48
C VAL A 88 -5.42 -19.34 -7.35
N GLY A 89 -5.82 -19.96 -8.45
CA GLY A 89 -7.00 -20.80 -8.54
C GLY A 89 -6.64 -22.27 -8.76
N TYR A 90 -7.24 -23.19 -8.01
CA TYR A 90 -7.02 -24.63 -8.15
C TYR A 90 -8.26 -25.31 -8.73
N GLU A 91 -8.12 -25.95 -9.88
CA GLU A 91 -9.18 -26.69 -10.58
C GLU A 91 -8.92 -28.20 -10.46
N TYR A 92 -9.87 -28.93 -9.89
CA TYR A 92 -9.77 -30.36 -9.64
C TYR A 92 -10.63 -31.17 -10.61
N GLU A 93 -10.17 -32.37 -10.97
CA GLU A 93 -10.87 -33.30 -11.85
C GLU A 93 -12.27 -33.69 -11.33
N SER A 94 -12.41 -33.82 -10.01
CA SER A 94 -13.69 -34.16 -9.37
C SER A 94 -14.77 -33.09 -9.54
N CYS A 95 -14.40 -31.84 -9.84
CA CYS A 95 -15.32 -30.73 -10.01
C CYS A 95 -14.76 -29.66 -10.95
N ALA A 96 -14.76 -29.95 -12.26
CA ALA A 96 -14.20 -29.06 -13.28
C ALA A 96 -14.93 -27.71 -13.45
N SER A 97 -16.13 -27.55 -12.87
CA SER A 97 -16.89 -26.30 -12.93
C SER A 97 -16.54 -25.30 -11.82
N LEU A 98 -15.77 -25.70 -10.81
CA LEU A 98 -15.42 -24.87 -9.67
C LEU A 98 -13.90 -24.71 -9.55
N ILE A 99 -13.45 -23.47 -9.40
CA ILE A 99 -12.06 -23.12 -9.14
C ILE A 99 -11.95 -22.60 -7.71
N GLN A 100 -11.09 -23.21 -6.90
CA GLN A 100 -10.81 -22.75 -5.54
C GLN A 100 -9.79 -21.62 -5.58
N TRP A 101 -10.22 -20.39 -5.32
CA TRP A 101 -9.38 -19.20 -5.40
C TRP A 101 -8.80 -18.80 -4.04
N GLU A 102 -7.50 -18.55 -4.03
CA GLU A 102 -6.80 -17.86 -2.94
C GLU A 102 -6.30 -16.50 -3.44
N LYS A 103 -6.62 -15.44 -2.70
CA LYS A 103 -6.19 -14.07 -3.00
C LYS A 103 -5.12 -13.61 -2.01
N ARG A 104 -4.07 -13.01 -2.52
CA ARG A 104 -2.96 -12.41 -1.76
C ARG A 104 -2.66 -11.01 -2.29
N THR A 105 -2.21 -10.15 -1.39
CA THR A 105 -1.72 -8.81 -1.70
C THR A 105 -0.20 -8.79 -1.57
N VAL A 106 0.47 -8.11 -2.49
CA VAL A 106 1.92 -7.86 -2.44
C VAL A 106 2.22 -6.43 -2.89
N VAL A 107 3.23 -5.81 -2.30
CA VAL A 107 3.70 -4.47 -2.69
C VAL A 107 4.80 -4.61 -3.74
N LEU A 108 4.67 -3.90 -4.86
CA LEU A 108 5.68 -3.78 -5.91
C LEU A 108 6.20 -2.35 -5.98
N GLN A 109 7.50 -2.20 -6.21
CA GLN A 109 8.11 -0.89 -6.40
C GLN A 109 7.79 -0.34 -7.80
N GLY A 110 7.33 0.88 -7.89
CA GLY A 110 7.14 1.62 -9.15
C GLY A 110 8.41 2.34 -9.61
N PHE A 111 8.23 3.39 -10.40
CA PHE A 111 9.29 4.34 -10.74
C PHE A 111 9.72 5.14 -9.50
N GLU A 112 11.01 5.38 -9.38
CA GLU A 112 11.57 6.36 -8.45
C GLU A 112 11.49 7.76 -9.10
N LEU A 113 11.34 8.80 -8.29
CA LEU A 113 11.42 10.18 -8.78
C LEU A 113 12.88 10.56 -9.08
N ASP A 114 13.10 11.28 -10.18
CA ASP A 114 14.40 11.91 -10.48
C ASP A 114 14.42 13.32 -9.88
N PRO A 115 15.24 13.58 -8.84
CA PRO A 115 15.31 14.90 -8.23
C PRO A 115 15.96 15.95 -9.15
N SER A 116 16.97 15.59 -9.95
CA SER A 116 17.87 16.57 -10.58
C SER A 116 17.65 16.75 -12.07
N ASN A 117 17.01 15.77 -12.75
CA ASN A 117 16.78 15.80 -14.20
C ASN A 117 18.08 16.03 -15.02
N LEU A 118 19.18 15.42 -14.58
CA LEU A 118 20.49 15.51 -15.24
C LEU A 118 20.76 14.26 -16.09
N GLY A 119 19.81 13.90 -16.96
CA GLY A 119 19.96 12.75 -17.86
C GLY A 119 20.07 11.41 -17.12
N GLY A 120 19.28 11.21 -16.06
CA GLY A 120 19.31 10.00 -15.22
C GLY A 120 20.35 10.04 -14.09
N TRP A 121 21.10 11.14 -13.97
CA TRP A 121 21.98 11.41 -12.84
C TRP A 121 21.32 12.35 -11.83
N SER A 122 21.74 12.26 -10.57
CA SER A 122 21.33 13.15 -9.48
C SER A 122 22.53 13.79 -8.79
N LEU A 123 22.36 15.01 -8.27
CA LEU A 123 23.33 15.63 -7.36
C LEU A 123 23.21 15.00 -5.98
N ASP A 124 24.32 14.59 -5.36
CA ASP A 124 24.34 13.87 -4.09
C ASP A 124 23.59 14.56 -2.95
N LYS A 125 23.55 15.91 -2.93
CA LYS A 125 22.82 16.74 -1.95
C LYS A 125 21.42 17.18 -2.36
N HIS A 126 20.97 16.87 -3.57
CA HIS A 126 19.62 17.23 -4.04
C HIS A 126 18.68 16.04 -3.85
N HIS A 127 17.58 16.21 -3.13
CA HIS A 127 16.68 15.13 -2.74
C HIS A 127 15.24 15.47 -3.14
N ILE A 128 14.40 14.45 -3.32
CA ILE A 128 12.98 14.64 -3.62
C ILE A 128 12.13 13.69 -2.77
N LEU A 129 11.02 14.21 -2.25
CA LEU A 129 10.04 13.45 -1.48
C LEU A 129 8.84 13.12 -2.37
N ASN A 130 8.54 11.83 -2.52
CA ASN A 130 7.26 11.38 -3.04
C ASN A 130 6.23 11.39 -1.91
N THR A 131 5.38 12.43 -1.87
CA THR A 131 4.39 12.63 -0.80
C THR A 131 3.25 11.62 -0.82
N ARG A 132 2.92 11.06 -2.01
CA ARG A 132 1.84 10.07 -2.15
C ARG A 132 2.24 8.71 -1.59
N SER A 133 3.44 8.25 -1.91
CA SER A 133 3.95 6.95 -1.45
C SER A 133 4.85 7.05 -0.22
N SER A 134 5.09 8.26 0.30
CA SER A 134 5.92 8.52 1.48
C SER A 134 7.34 7.96 1.35
N ILE A 135 8.02 8.28 0.24
CA ILE A 135 9.41 7.85 -0.03
C ILE A 135 10.30 9.05 -0.25
N LEU A 136 11.38 9.16 0.52
CA LEU A 136 12.44 10.13 0.28
C LEU A 136 13.52 9.51 -0.62
N HIS A 137 13.63 10.03 -1.84
CA HIS A 137 14.69 9.67 -2.78
C HIS A 137 15.86 10.65 -2.63
N LYS A 138 16.93 10.21 -1.97
CA LYS A 138 18.15 11.03 -1.84
C LYS A 138 18.94 10.99 -3.14
N GLY A 139 19.47 12.13 -3.55
CA GLY A 139 20.35 12.23 -4.71
C GLY A 139 21.67 11.48 -4.58
N SER A 140 22.07 11.07 -3.37
CA SER A 140 23.17 10.13 -3.13
C SER A 140 22.88 8.70 -3.59
N GLY A 141 21.61 8.37 -3.85
CA GLY A 141 21.13 7.03 -4.25
C GLY A 141 20.39 6.26 -3.15
N GLU A 142 20.43 6.74 -1.90
CA GLU A 142 19.66 6.14 -0.80
C GLU A 142 18.15 6.44 -0.96
N ASN A 143 17.31 5.43 -0.74
CA ASN A 143 15.86 5.59 -0.67
C ASN A 143 15.38 5.28 0.74
N VAL A 144 14.63 6.20 1.34
CA VAL A 144 14.05 6.03 2.67
C VAL A 144 12.54 5.90 2.53
N PHE A 145 12.03 4.69 2.75
CA PHE A 145 10.60 4.37 2.72
C PHE A 145 9.98 4.72 4.08
N VAL A 146 9.38 5.90 4.20
CA VAL A 146 8.82 6.40 5.47
C VAL A 146 7.62 5.56 5.89
N SER A 147 6.87 5.00 4.94
CA SER A 147 5.74 4.09 5.21
C SER A 147 6.15 2.77 5.88
N GLU A 148 7.41 2.35 5.76
CA GLU A 148 7.95 1.12 6.34
C GLU A 148 8.64 1.35 7.69
N GLN A 149 8.66 2.60 8.18
CA GLN A 149 9.16 2.93 9.51
C GLN A 149 8.16 2.48 10.60
N PRO A 150 8.59 2.37 11.87
CA PRO A 150 7.71 1.97 12.96
C PRO A 150 6.43 2.83 13.00
N PRO A 151 5.25 2.21 13.20
CA PRO A 151 3.99 2.94 13.21
C PRO A 151 3.94 3.96 14.34
N VAL A 152 3.37 5.14 14.06
CA VAL A 152 3.20 6.21 15.03
C VAL A 152 1.80 6.13 15.63
N ILE A 153 1.70 6.18 16.96
CA ILE A 153 0.43 6.26 17.69
C ILE A 153 0.15 7.69 18.15
N SER A 154 -1.06 8.17 17.95
CA SER A 154 -1.51 9.50 18.38
C SER A 154 -2.95 9.48 18.90
N SER A 155 -3.29 10.42 19.77
CA SER A 155 -4.68 10.63 20.20
C SER A 155 -5.43 11.47 19.16
N VAL A 156 -6.58 10.99 18.69
CA VAL A 156 -7.47 11.73 17.77
C VAL A 156 -8.69 12.31 18.48
N MET A 157 -9.02 11.77 19.66
CA MET A 157 -10.17 12.17 20.47
C MET A 157 -9.99 11.73 21.91
N GLY A 158 -10.44 12.55 22.86
CA GLY A 158 -10.27 12.30 24.29
C GLY A 158 -9.01 12.95 24.88
N ASN A 159 -9.08 13.23 26.17
CA ASN A 159 -8.00 13.87 26.95
C ASN A 159 -7.77 13.18 28.30
N GLY A 160 -8.20 11.93 28.43
CA GLY A 160 -8.13 11.15 29.67
C GLY A 160 -9.13 11.54 30.77
N ARG A 161 -9.96 12.58 30.57
CA ARG A 161 -11.01 12.99 31.52
C ARG A 161 -12.39 12.62 31.01
N ARG A 162 -13.22 12.11 31.93
CA ARG A 162 -14.62 11.76 31.65
C ARG A 162 -15.45 13.03 31.41
N ARG A 163 -16.31 13.01 30.38
CA ARG A 163 -17.37 14.02 30.20
C ARG A 163 -18.56 13.76 31.14
N SER A 164 -19.47 14.73 31.25
CA SER A 164 -20.78 14.53 31.87
C SER A 164 -21.68 13.66 30.96
N ILE A 165 -22.68 13.01 31.57
CA ILE A 165 -23.64 12.18 30.84
C ILE A 165 -24.39 12.97 29.75
N SER A 166 -24.69 14.26 30.01
CA SER A 166 -25.45 15.17 29.13
C SER A 166 -24.69 15.73 27.92
N CYS A 167 -23.37 15.50 27.80
CA CYS A 167 -22.59 15.86 26.61
C CYS A 167 -22.71 17.33 26.08
N PRO A 168 -22.70 18.38 26.92
CA PRO A 168 -23.08 19.74 26.51
C PRO A 168 -22.13 20.41 25.51
N SER A 169 -20.87 19.95 25.44
CA SER A 169 -19.83 20.49 24.53
C SER A 169 -19.22 19.40 23.67
N CYS A 170 -20.03 18.41 23.29
CA CYS A 170 -19.59 17.28 22.49
C CYS A 170 -19.55 17.54 20.99
N ASN A 171 -20.13 18.64 20.52
CA ASN A 171 -20.03 19.06 19.14
C ASN A 171 -18.90 20.08 18.98
N GLY A 172 -18.01 19.89 18.01
CA GLY A 172 -16.84 20.75 17.80
C GLY A 172 -15.64 19.96 17.29
N LEU A 173 -14.42 20.41 17.62
CA LEU A 173 -13.21 19.66 17.28
C LEU A 173 -13.18 18.32 18.03
N ALA A 174 -12.71 17.27 17.37
CA ALA A 174 -12.54 15.94 17.96
C ALA A 174 -11.30 15.88 18.87
N ASP A 175 -10.22 16.55 18.49
CA ASP A 175 -9.00 16.60 19.28
C ASP A 175 -9.29 17.06 20.72
N SER A 176 -8.80 16.27 21.67
CA SER A 176 -8.98 16.50 23.11
C SER A 176 -10.43 16.59 23.60
N ASN A 177 -11.43 16.27 22.76
CA ASN A 177 -12.83 16.31 23.13
C ASN A 177 -13.16 15.18 24.09
N LYS A 178 -13.73 15.51 25.25
CA LYS A 178 -13.92 14.54 26.34
C LYS A 178 -14.82 13.38 25.91
N LEU A 179 -14.42 12.17 26.29
CA LEU A 179 -15.17 10.94 26.12
C LEU A 179 -15.68 10.46 27.49
N LEU A 180 -16.68 9.59 27.51
CA LEU A 180 -17.18 8.94 28.72
C LEU A 180 -16.60 7.52 28.84
N ALA A 181 -16.85 6.67 27.85
CA ALA A 181 -16.35 5.30 27.76
C ALA A 181 -16.53 4.79 26.32
N PRO A 182 -15.53 4.93 25.43
CA PRO A 182 -15.61 4.41 24.07
C PRO A 182 -15.57 2.87 24.08
N VAL A 183 -16.64 2.23 23.63
CA VAL A 183 -16.80 0.75 23.64
C VAL A 183 -16.92 0.14 22.24
N ALA A 184 -17.18 0.96 21.22
CA ALA A 184 -17.34 0.51 19.83
C ALA A 184 -16.78 1.54 18.85
N LEU A 185 -16.25 1.06 17.73
CA LEU A 185 -15.75 1.86 16.62
C LEU A 185 -16.25 1.28 15.29
N ALA A 186 -16.63 2.14 14.35
CA ALA A 186 -16.94 1.75 12.97
C ALA A 186 -16.53 2.86 12.00
N THR A 187 -16.03 2.51 10.82
CA THR A 187 -15.70 3.45 9.75
C THR A 187 -16.81 3.51 8.71
N GLY A 188 -17.29 4.71 8.39
CA GLY A 188 -18.28 4.93 7.33
C GLY A 188 -17.67 4.95 5.93
N ILE A 189 -18.52 4.77 4.92
CA ILE A 189 -18.15 4.88 3.50
C ILE A 189 -17.70 6.30 3.11
N ASP A 190 -18.04 7.30 3.91
CA ASP A 190 -17.65 8.71 3.75
C ASP A 190 -16.33 9.05 4.47
N GLY A 191 -15.63 8.04 5.01
CA GLY A 191 -14.39 8.20 5.76
C GLY A 191 -14.57 8.69 7.20
N SER A 192 -15.80 8.83 7.70
CA SER A 192 -16.05 9.22 9.10
C SER A 192 -15.80 8.05 10.05
N LEU A 193 -15.34 8.36 11.27
CA LEU A 193 -15.23 7.40 12.36
C LEU A 193 -16.43 7.55 13.31
N TYR A 194 -17.19 6.49 13.48
CA TYR A 194 -18.30 6.41 14.43
C TYR A 194 -17.78 5.82 15.74
N VAL A 195 -17.96 6.56 16.82
CA VAL A 195 -17.50 6.23 18.17
C VAL A 195 -18.71 5.99 19.05
N GLY A 196 -18.89 4.75 19.51
CA GLY A 196 -19.84 4.40 20.54
C GLY A 196 -19.30 4.82 21.91
N ASP A 197 -19.53 6.07 22.29
CA ASP A 197 -19.07 6.68 23.54
C ASP A 197 -20.10 6.46 24.66
N LEU A 198 -20.38 5.19 24.95
CA LEU A 198 -21.40 4.70 25.88
C LEU A 198 -22.83 5.18 25.53
N ASN A 199 -23.28 6.26 26.15
CA ASN A 199 -24.63 6.80 26.01
C ASN A 199 -24.78 7.76 24.82
N PHE A 200 -23.76 7.89 23.97
CA PHE A 200 -23.84 8.64 22.74
C PHE A 200 -23.07 7.90 21.65
N VAL A 201 -23.64 7.85 20.44
CA VAL A 201 -22.87 7.58 19.23
C VAL A 201 -22.45 8.92 18.66
N ARG A 202 -21.13 9.10 18.52
CA ARG A 202 -20.51 10.33 18.02
C ARG A 202 -19.85 10.04 16.68
N ARG A 203 -20.12 10.89 15.70
CA ARG A 203 -19.47 10.83 14.40
C ARG A 203 -18.30 11.80 14.40
N VAL A 204 -17.12 11.33 14.03
CA VAL A 204 -15.93 12.14 13.75
C VAL A 204 -15.74 12.21 12.24
N TYR A 205 -15.81 13.41 11.68
CA TYR A 205 -15.69 13.65 10.25
C TYR A 205 -14.23 13.68 9.79
N PRO A 206 -13.95 13.50 8.49
CA PRO A 206 -12.60 13.70 7.93
C PRO A 206 -12.03 15.11 8.18
N SER A 207 -12.88 16.10 8.43
CA SER A 207 -12.48 17.46 8.83
C SER A 207 -12.02 17.57 10.30
N LEU A 208 -11.97 16.46 11.03
CA LEU A 208 -11.62 16.35 12.45
C LEU A 208 -12.60 17.06 13.40
N ASN A 209 -13.80 17.38 12.92
CA ASN A 209 -14.92 17.76 13.78
C ASN A 209 -15.69 16.52 14.25
N THR A 210 -16.42 16.65 15.35
CA THR A 210 -17.28 15.62 15.91
C THR A 210 -18.67 16.17 16.21
N THR A 211 -19.69 15.33 16.02
CA THR A 211 -21.08 15.61 16.41
C THR A 211 -21.73 14.38 17.03
N GLY A 212 -22.57 14.55 18.05
CA GLY A 212 -23.48 13.50 18.50
C GLY A 212 -24.56 13.23 17.46
N ILE A 213 -24.83 11.96 17.16
CA ILE A 213 -25.81 11.55 16.14
C ILE A 213 -26.90 10.61 16.69
N LEU A 214 -26.66 9.99 17.84
CA LEU A 214 -27.61 9.13 18.56
C LEU A 214 -27.27 9.15 20.05
N GLU A 215 -28.28 9.07 20.90
CA GLU A 215 -28.19 8.93 22.37
C GLU A 215 -28.70 7.53 22.76
#